data_AF-A0A357G0F2-F1
#
_entry.id   AF-A0A357G0F2-F1
#
_cell.length_a   1.000
_cell.length_b   1.000
_cell.length_c   1.000
_cell.angle_alpha   90.00
_cell.angle_beta   90.00
_cell.angle_gamma   90.00
#
_symmetry.space_group_name_H-M   'P 1'
#
loop_
_entity.id
_entity.type
_entity.pdbx_description
1 polymer ?
#
loop_
_entity_poly.entity_id
_entity_poly.type
_entity_poly.pdbx_seq_one_letter_code
_entity_poly.pdbx_strand_id
1 'polypeptide(L)'
;MGAHHDHGHDHHHDHTPGFFTRWFMSTNHKDIGTLYIIFSIVAGLIGGAFSMMMRLELQEPGVQFLLDEAGNPDGHLWNTIITAHGLIMVFFVVMPALIGGFGNWFVPIMIGAP
;
A
#
# COMPACT_ATOMS: atom_id res chain seq x y z
N MET A 1 4.97 37.89 -56.51
CA MET A 1 4.14 36.68 -56.51
C MET A 1 4.60 35.85 -55.32
N GLY A 2 3.90 36.00 -54.19
CA GLY A 2 4.27 35.34 -52.94
C GLY A 2 3.80 33.88 -52.93
N ALA A 3 4.54 33.04 -52.21
CA ALA A 3 4.02 31.81 -51.64
C ALA A 3 4.78 31.59 -50.33
N HIS A 4 4.10 31.94 -49.25
CA HIS A 4 4.40 31.52 -47.88
C HIS A 4 4.58 29.99 -47.87
N HIS A 5 5.70 29.52 -47.33
CA HIS A 5 5.77 28.17 -46.80
C HIS A 5 5.43 28.27 -45.31
N ASP A 6 4.18 27.92 -45.00
CA ASP A 6 3.65 27.81 -43.65
C ASP A 6 4.52 26.87 -42.82
N HIS A 7 5.05 27.41 -41.72
CA HIS A 7 5.57 26.63 -40.61
C HIS A 7 4.37 26.02 -39.87
N GLY A 8 4.03 24.78 -40.21
CA GLY A 8 3.16 23.94 -39.40
C GLY A 8 3.81 23.67 -38.06
N HIS A 9 3.46 24.47 -37.06
CA HIS A 9 3.73 24.19 -35.66
C HIS A 9 2.85 23.00 -35.25
N ASP A 10 3.41 21.80 -35.31
CA ASP A 10 2.81 20.60 -34.73
C ASP A 10 2.83 20.76 -33.20
N HIS A 11 1.78 21.38 -32.68
CA HIS A 11 1.47 21.38 -31.26
C HIS A 11 1.13 19.95 -30.86
N HIS A 12 2.15 19.17 -30.52
CA HIS A 12 2.02 17.97 -29.71
C HIS A 12 1.42 18.41 -28.38
N HIS A 13 0.08 18.37 -28.30
CA HIS A 13 -0.62 18.50 -27.05
C HIS A 13 -0.16 17.33 -26.18
N ASP A 14 0.69 17.60 -25.18
CA ASP A 14 0.99 16.64 -24.12
C ASP A 14 -0.31 16.36 -23.37
N HIS A 15 -1.06 15.35 -23.81
CA HIS A 15 -2.18 14.80 -23.04
C HIS A 15 -1.57 13.97 -21.91
N THR A 16 -1.01 14.63 -20.90
CA THR A 16 -0.67 13.97 -19.64
C THR A 16 -1.99 13.44 -19.09
N PRO A 17 -2.18 12.10 -18.97
CA PRO A 17 -3.39 11.57 -18.38
C PRO A 17 -3.54 12.17 -16.99
N GLY A 18 -4.74 12.65 -16.66
CA GLY A 18 -5.04 13.19 -15.34
C GLY A 18 -4.68 12.18 -14.24
N PHE A 19 -4.46 12.67 -13.02
CA PHE A 19 -4.05 11.85 -11.87
C PHE A 19 -4.91 10.58 -11.72
N PHE A 20 -6.23 10.70 -11.87
CA PHE A 20 -7.14 9.57 -11.79
C PHE A 20 -6.94 8.55 -12.92
N THR A 21 -6.84 8.99 -14.17
CA THR A 21 -6.60 8.10 -15.31
C THR A 21 -5.24 7.42 -15.26
N ARG A 22 -4.23 8.11 -14.72
CA ARG A 22 -2.85 7.59 -14.60
C ARG A 22 -2.68 6.59 -13.45
N TRP A 23 -3.41 6.74 -12.35
CA TRP A 23 -3.23 5.86 -11.20
C TRP A 23 -4.34 4.79 -11.10
N PHE A 24 -5.60 5.15 -11.34
CA PHE A 24 -6.73 4.21 -11.18
C PHE A 24 -7.14 3.50 -12.48
N MET A 25 -6.82 4.05 -13.65
CA MET A 25 -7.13 3.44 -14.95
C MET A 25 -5.87 3.07 -15.76
N SER A 26 -4.70 3.04 -15.13
CA SER A 26 -3.46 2.63 -15.80
C SER A 26 -3.35 1.11 -15.88
N THR A 27 -2.98 0.63 -17.07
CA THR A 27 -2.65 -0.77 -17.35
C THR A 27 -1.15 -1.04 -17.22
N ASN A 28 -0.35 -0.03 -16.87
CA ASN A 28 1.09 -0.18 -16.72
C ASN A 28 1.44 -0.94 -15.43
N HIS A 29 2.19 -2.04 -15.56
CA HIS A 29 2.60 -2.90 -14.45
C HIS A 29 3.40 -2.16 -13.36
N LYS A 30 4.09 -1.08 -13.71
CA LYS A 30 4.84 -0.23 -12.77
C LYS A 30 3.91 0.64 -11.93
N ASP A 31 2.93 1.29 -12.56
CA ASP A 31 1.97 2.14 -11.82
C ASP A 31 1.16 1.28 -10.84
N ILE A 32 0.69 0.11 -11.31
CA ILE A 32 -0.04 -0.87 -10.50
C ILE A 32 0.84 -1.35 -9.33
N GLY A 33 2.08 -1.77 -9.59
CA GLY A 33 2.96 -2.26 -8.51
C GLY A 33 3.38 -1.16 -7.53
N THR A 34 3.51 0.10 -7.96
CA THR A 34 3.75 1.22 -7.03
C THR A 34 2.56 1.43 -6.09
N LEU A 35 1.33 1.33 -6.59
CA LEU A 35 0.13 1.42 -5.74
C LEU A 35 0.08 0.31 -4.69
N TYR A 36 0.45 -0.92 -5.05
CA TYR A 36 0.54 -2.03 -4.10
C TYR A 36 1.59 -1.79 -3.00
N ILE A 37 2.76 -1.24 -3.35
CA ILE A 37 3.80 -0.90 -2.37
C ILE A 37 3.31 0.20 -1.41
N ILE A 38 2.70 1.26 -1.94
CA ILE A 38 2.16 2.36 -1.12
C ILE A 38 1.10 1.80 -0.16
N PHE A 39 0.19 0.97 -0.67
CA PHE A 39 -0.84 0.33 0.14
C PHE A 39 -0.24 -0.52 1.27
N SER A 40 0.77 -1.34 0.97
CA SER A 40 1.43 -2.18 1.97
C SER A 40 2.22 -1.38 3.00
N ILE A 41 2.79 -0.23 2.65
CA ILE A 41 3.45 0.65 3.63
C ILE A 41 2.41 1.20 4.62
N VAL A 42 1.27 1.69 4.12
CA VAL A 42 0.20 2.22 4.98
C VAL A 42 -0.37 1.13 5.88
N ALA A 43 -0.69 -0.04 5.31
CA ALA A 43 -1.12 -1.21 6.09
C ALA A 43 -0.05 -1.65 7.11
N GLY A 44 1.23 -1.53 6.75
CA GLY A 44 2.37 -1.84 7.61
C GLY A 44 2.49 -0.92 8.82
N LEU A 45 2.18 0.36 8.67
CA LEU A 45 2.11 1.29 9.81
C LEU A 45 0.99 0.90 10.79
N ILE A 46 -0.18 0.50 10.27
CA ILE A 46 -1.30 0.03 11.11
C ILE A 46 -0.95 -1.29 11.81
N GLY A 47 -0.42 -2.26 11.06
CA GLY A 47 0.04 -3.53 11.62
C GLY A 47 1.15 -3.34 12.66
N GLY A 48 2.08 -2.41 12.40
CA GLY A 48 3.12 -1.98 13.33
C GLY A 48 2.57 -1.36 14.60
N ALA A 49 1.56 -0.51 14.51
CA ALA A 49 0.88 0.06 15.68
C ALA A 49 0.25 -1.02 16.57
N PHE A 50 -0.44 -2.00 15.99
CA PHE A 50 -0.95 -3.15 16.75
C PHE A 50 0.17 -3.98 17.38
N SER A 51 1.28 -4.14 16.66
CA SER A 51 2.48 -4.80 17.18
C SER A 51 3.08 -4.06 18.38
N MET A 52 3.05 -2.72 18.36
CA MET A 52 3.51 -1.90 19.48
C MET A 52 2.55 -1.98 20.66
N MET A 53 1.24 -1.94 20.43
CA MET A 53 0.23 -2.10 21.48
C MET A 53 0.37 -3.43 22.21
N MET A 54 0.58 -4.53 21.49
CA MET A 54 0.83 -5.84 22.12
C MET A 54 2.14 -5.87 22.92
N ARG A 55 3.18 -5.16 22.45
CA ARG A 55 4.45 -5.06 23.19
C ARG A 55 4.29 -4.26 24.47
N LEU A 56 3.51 -3.18 24.45
CA LEU A 56 3.20 -2.37 25.63
C LEU A 56 2.43 -3.21 26.66
N GLU A 57 1.44 -3.98 26.22
CA GLU A 57 0.67 -4.89 27.10
C GLU A 57 1.53 -5.95 27.79
N LEU A 58 2.60 -6.42 27.14
CA LEU A 58 3.48 -7.47 27.64
C LEU A 58 4.74 -6.94 28.36
N GLN A 59 4.83 -5.65 28.69
CA GLN A 59 6.04 -5.09 29.32
C GLN A 59 6.26 -5.57 30.75
N GLU A 60 5.19 -5.72 31.54
CA GLU A 60 5.27 -6.32 32.88
C GLU A 60 4.21 -7.41 33.05
N PRO A 61 4.38 -8.34 34.00
CA PRO A 61 3.44 -9.44 34.19
C PRO A 61 2.08 -8.94 34.69
N GLY A 62 1.02 -9.18 33.92
CA GLY A 62 -0.35 -8.76 34.24
C GLY A 62 -1.02 -8.13 33.01
N VAL A 63 -2.33 -7.89 33.09
CA VAL A 63 -3.03 -7.11 32.06
C VAL A 63 -3.06 -5.66 32.50
N GLN A 64 -2.45 -4.78 31.71
CA GLN A 64 -2.15 -3.40 32.09
C GLN A 64 -3.02 -2.40 31.35
N PHE A 65 -3.08 -2.48 30.01
CA PHE A 65 -3.75 -1.48 29.18
C PHE A 65 -5.05 -1.99 28.58
N LEU A 66 -5.17 -3.30 28.37
CA LEU A 66 -6.39 -3.93 27.83
C LEU A 66 -7.34 -4.37 28.96
N LEU A 67 -7.83 -3.38 29.69
CA LEU A 67 -8.85 -3.56 30.72
C LEU A 67 -10.25 -3.29 30.15
N ASP A 68 -11.24 -4.03 30.62
CA ASP A 68 -12.65 -3.75 30.38
C ASP A 68 -13.10 -2.48 31.13
N GLU A 69 -14.33 -2.03 30.87
CA GLU A 69 -14.90 -0.83 31.50
C GLU A 69 -15.08 -0.97 33.03
N ALA A 70 -15.03 -2.20 33.55
CA ALA A 70 -15.07 -2.52 34.96
C ALA A 70 -13.67 -2.71 35.59
N GLY A 71 -12.59 -2.52 34.83
CA GLY A 71 -11.20 -2.64 35.28
C GLY A 71 -10.66 -4.08 35.35
N ASN A 72 -11.34 -5.06 34.77
CA ASN A 72 -10.87 -6.45 34.67
C ASN A 72 -10.12 -6.68 33.36
N PRO A 73 -9.28 -7.73 33.28
CA PRO A 73 -8.61 -8.11 32.03
C PRO A 73 -9.57 -8.44 30.88
N ASP A 74 -9.51 -7.69 29.77
CA ASP A 74 -10.30 -7.98 28.57
C ASP A 74 -9.58 -8.96 27.63
N GLY A 75 -9.79 -10.26 27.88
CA GLY A 75 -9.23 -11.33 27.05
C GLY A 75 -9.80 -11.39 25.63
N HIS A 76 -10.99 -10.83 25.38
CA HIS A 76 -11.58 -10.82 24.04
C HIS A 76 -10.90 -9.75 23.16
N LEU A 77 -10.68 -8.56 23.70
CA LEU A 77 -9.97 -7.49 23.01
C LEU A 77 -8.54 -7.89 22.66
N TRP A 78 -7.83 -8.56 23.58
CA TRP A 78 -6.49 -9.13 23.32
C TRP A 78 -6.47 -10.06 22.10
N ASN A 79 -7.37 -11.06 22.08
CA ASN A 79 -7.46 -12.03 20.98
C ASN A 79 -7.82 -11.35 19.66
N THR A 80 -8.68 -10.34 19.70
CA THR A 80 -9.08 -9.54 18.54
C THR A 80 -7.88 -8.77 17.97
N ILE A 81 -7.10 -8.11 18.83
CA ILE A 81 -5.92 -7.32 18.41
C ILE A 81 -4.84 -8.22 17.81
N ILE A 82 -4.51 -9.36 18.44
CA ILE A 82 -3.51 -10.30 17.89
C ILE A 82 -3.95 -10.80 16.51
N THR A 83 -5.22 -11.19 16.40
CA THR A 83 -5.77 -11.71 15.15
C THR A 83 -5.78 -10.64 14.06
N ALA A 84 -6.18 -9.42 14.40
CA ALA A 84 -6.14 -8.27 13.49
C ALA A 84 -4.70 -7.95 13.04
N HIS A 85 -3.73 -7.99 13.95
CA HIS A 85 -2.31 -7.81 13.62
C HIS A 85 -1.85 -8.87 12.61
N GLY A 86 -2.09 -10.17 12.89
CA GLY A 86 -1.70 -11.26 12.00
C GLY A 86 -2.36 -11.16 10.62
N LEU A 87 -3.66 -10.86 10.57
CA LEU A 87 -4.42 -10.71 9.33
C LEU A 87 -3.89 -9.55 8.48
N ILE A 88 -3.62 -8.38 9.08
CA ILE A 88 -3.07 -7.22 8.38
C ILE A 88 -1.65 -7.51 7.87
N MET A 89 -0.78 -8.07 8.71
CA MET A 89 0.60 -8.33 8.31
C MET A 89 0.68 -9.33 7.16
N VAL A 90 -0.10 -10.41 7.19
CA VAL A 90 -0.05 -11.44 6.14
C VAL A 90 -0.75 -10.98 4.86
N PHE A 91 -2.02 -10.58 4.94
CA PHE A 91 -2.83 -10.32 3.75
C PHE A 91 -2.67 -8.91 3.19
N PHE A 92 -2.32 -7.92 4.01
CA PHE A 92 -2.30 -6.52 3.60
C PHE A 92 -0.88 -5.95 3.48
N VAL A 93 0.11 -6.56 4.16
CA VAL A 93 1.52 -6.16 4.04
C VAL A 93 2.30 -7.16 3.19
N VAL A 94 2.41 -8.43 3.60
CA VAL A 94 3.30 -9.40 2.94
C VAL A 94 2.82 -9.75 1.53
N MET A 95 1.56 -10.19 1.36
CA MET A 95 1.05 -10.55 0.04
C MET A 95 1.08 -9.37 -0.93
N PRO A 96 0.61 -8.15 -0.58
CA PRO A 96 0.57 -7.07 -1.54
C PRO A 96 1.94 -6.45 -1.77
N ALA A 97 2.87 -6.44 -0.80
CA ALA A 97 4.23 -5.94 -1.04
C ALA A 97 5.04 -6.89 -1.94
N LEU A 98 4.99 -8.19 -1.68
CA LEU A 98 5.80 -9.18 -2.40
C LEU A 98 5.18 -9.55 -3.75
N ILE A 99 3.90 -9.90 -3.78
CA ILE A 99 3.24 -10.38 -5.00
C ILE A 99 2.73 -9.19 -5.82
N GLY A 100 2.00 -8.28 -5.17
CA GLY A 100 1.40 -7.12 -5.84
C GLY A 100 2.40 -6.02 -6.20
N GLY A 101 3.36 -5.74 -5.33
CA GLY A 101 4.34 -4.67 -5.49
C GLY A 101 5.54 -5.15 -6.27
N PHE A 102 6.37 -5.96 -5.62
CA PHE A 102 7.61 -6.48 -6.17
C PHE A 102 7.38 -7.34 -7.41
N GLY A 103 6.38 -8.23 -7.39
CA GLY A 103 6.00 -9.05 -8.54
C GLY A 103 5.67 -8.21 -9.77
N ASN A 104 4.76 -7.24 -9.65
CA ASN A 104 4.38 -6.39 -10.77
C ASN A 104 5.49 -5.44 -11.21
N TRP A 105 6.38 -4.99 -10.32
CA TRP A 105 7.50 -4.13 -10.71
C TRP A 105 8.62 -4.89 -11.43
N PHE A 106 9.10 -5.98 -10.83
CA PHE A 106 10.35 -6.61 -11.25
C PHE A 106 10.13 -7.75 -12.24
N VAL A 107 9.06 -8.54 -12.14
CA VAL A 107 8.87 -9.71 -13.02
C VAL A 107 8.89 -9.32 -14.51
N PRO A 108 8.12 -8.31 -14.97
CA PRO A 108 8.14 -7.92 -16.38
C PRO A 108 9.50 -7.38 -16.84
N ILE A 109 10.19 -6.63 -15.98
CA ILE A 109 11.54 -6.09 -16.26
C ILE A 109 12.56 -7.23 -16.39
N MET A 110 12.51 -8.24 -15.51
CA MET A 110 13.45 -9.37 -15.51
C MET A 110 13.28 -10.29 -16.72
N ILE A 111 12.08 -10.39 -17.28
CA ILE A 111 11.80 -11.20 -18.47
C ILE A 111 11.85 -10.40 -19.78
N GLY A 112 12.10 -9.08 -19.72
CA GLY A 112 12.14 -8.20 -20.89
C GLY A 112 10.78 -8.02 -21.58
N ALA A 113 9.67 -8.28 -20.89
CA ALA A 113 8.33 -8.05 -21.40
C ALA A 113 7.96 -6.56 -21.28
N PRO A 114 7.24 -5.99 -22.27
CA PRO A 114 6.75 -4.62 -22.22
C PRO A 114 5.70 -4.41 -21.12
#